data_AF-A0A1H2LAM0-F1
#
_entry.id   AF-A0A1H2LAM0-F1
#
_cell.length_a   1.000
_cell.length_b   1.000
_cell.length_c   1.000
_cell.angle_alpha   90.00
_cell.angle_beta   90.00
_cell.angle_gamma   90.00
#
_symmetry.space_group_name_H-M   'P 1'
#
loop_
_entity.id
_entity.type
_entity.pdbx_description
1 polymer ?
#
loop_
_entity_poly.entity_id
_entity_poly.type
_entity_poly.pdbx_seq_one_letter_code
_entity_poly.pdbx_strand_id
1 'polypeptide(L)'
;MDTPEIEPLKLREITLFARYEYVKRLRLFRRAIAIMVLVPVATIGERDIVFDYLEIDSITLEVLLESPQNFILGSGPFFCGIDFPDSYIEELAQKNNVAADSLIIFDGDEIYATIYGDEIPALQSWMSKANDLLEDPTTTSKNTTTDANAEPS
;
A
#
# COMPACT_ATOMS: atom_id res chain seq x y z
N MET A 1 -22.55 -6.70 -3.38
CA MET A 1 -21.92 -5.41 -3.09
C MET A 1 -20.62 -5.43 -3.85
N ASP A 2 -20.51 -4.63 -4.89
CA ASP A 2 -19.22 -4.44 -5.55
C ASP A 2 -18.32 -3.70 -4.56
N THR A 3 -17.17 -4.28 -4.29
CA THR A 3 -16.25 -3.72 -3.30
C THR A 3 -15.39 -2.69 -4.06
N PRO A 4 -15.22 -1.46 -3.57
CA PRO A 4 -14.46 -0.43 -4.29
C PRO A 4 -13.08 -0.98 -4.68
N GLU A 5 -12.79 -1.07 -5.97
CA GLU A 5 -11.52 -1.61 -6.45
C GLU A 5 -10.58 -0.46 -6.78
N ILE A 6 -9.36 -0.52 -6.26
CA ILE A 6 -8.29 0.40 -6.63
C ILE A 6 -7.52 -0.24 -7.75
N GLU A 7 -7.38 0.47 -8.87
CA GLU A 7 -6.54 -0.01 -9.96
C GLU A 7 -5.11 -0.26 -9.48
N PRO A 8 -4.49 -1.40 -9.84
CA PRO A 8 -3.11 -1.67 -9.50
C PRO A 8 -2.16 -0.58 -10.01
N LEU A 9 -1.28 -0.08 -9.14
CA LEU A 9 -0.19 0.80 -9.52
C LEU A 9 1.00 -0.04 -9.99
N LYS A 10 1.34 0.08 -11.27
CA LYS A 10 2.52 -0.56 -11.85
C LYS A 10 3.68 0.43 -11.86
N LEU A 11 4.73 0.09 -11.11
CA LEU A 11 6.02 0.75 -11.09
C LEU A 11 7.05 -0.10 -11.84
N ARG A 12 8.28 0.38 -11.98
CA ARG A 12 9.35 -0.32 -12.72
C ARG A 12 9.62 -1.74 -12.20
N GLU A 13 9.68 -1.90 -10.88
CA GLU A 13 10.07 -3.17 -10.24
C GLU A 13 8.92 -3.83 -9.44
N ILE A 14 7.84 -3.08 -9.20
CA ILE A 14 6.78 -3.46 -8.25
C ILE A 14 5.42 -3.20 -8.87
N THR A 15 4.48 -4.11 -8.67
CA THR A 15 3.05 -3.82 -8.84
C THR A 15 2.38 -3.78 -7.47
N LEU A 16 1.78 -2.65 -7.13
CA LEU A 16 1.01 -2.46 -5.91
C LEU A 16 -0.47 -2.60 -6.21
N PHE A 17 -1.19 -3.37 -5.39
CA PHE A 17 -2.65 -3.43 -5.43
C PHE A 17 -3.19 -3.58 -4.02
N ALA A 18 -4.49 -3.36 -3.87
CA ALA A 18 -5.18 -3.55 -2.59
C ALA A 18 -6.35 -4.51 -2.79
N ARG A 19 -6.57 -5.40 -1.83
CA ARG A 19 -7.71 -6.32 -1.85
C ARG A 19 -8.38 -6.40 -0.48
N TYR A 20 -9.68 -6.66 -0.50
CA TYR A 20 -10.41 -6.87 0.75
C TYR A 20 -10.22 -8.30 1.23
N GLU A 21 -9.88 -8.43 2.51
CA GLU A 21 -9.75 -9.71 3.18
C GLU A 21 -10.59 -9.76 4.45
N TYR A 22 -11.15 -10.94 4.75
CA TYR A 22 -11.78 -11.20 6.04
C TYR A 22 -10.74 -11.66 7.04
N VAL A 23 -10.36 -10.77 7.95
CA VAL A 23 -9.39 -11.07 9.00
C VAL A 23 -10.13 -11.39 10.30
N LYS A 24 -9.72 -12.49 10.94
CA LYS A 24 -10.24 -12.92 12.23
C LYS A 24 -9.38 -12.35 13.34
N ARG A 25 -9.91 -11.38 14.09
CA ARG A 25 -9.22 -10.79 15.25
C ARG A 25 -9.57 -11.55 16.52
N LEU A 26 -8.55 -12.15 17.13
CA LEU A 26 -8.64 -12.76 18.46
C LEU A 26 -8.75 -11.68 19.53
N ARG A 27 -9.50 -11.97 20.59
CA ARG A 27 -9.74 -11.05 21.71
C ARG A 27 -9.62 -11.82 23.01
N LEU A 28 -8.85 -11.29 23.95
CA LEU A 28 -8.73 -11.86 25.30
C LEU A 28 -10.12 -12.04 25.94
N PHE A 29 -10.43 -13.27 26.33
CA PHE A 29 -11.68 -13.68 27.00
C PHE A 29 -12.99 -13.34 26.26
N ARG A 30 -12.94 -13.13 24.94
CA ARG A 30 -14.14 -12.85 24.12
C ARG A 30 -14.13 -13.70 22.85
N ARG A 31 -15.29 -13.86 22.23
CA ARG A 31 -15.38 -14.48 20.90
C ARG A 31 -14.60 -13.63 19.90
N ALA A 32 -13.90 -14.30 18.99
CA ALA A 32 -13.23 -13.65 17.87
C ALA A 32 -14.24 -12.87 17.03
N ILE A 33 -13.78 -11.76 16.46
CA ILE A 33 -14.56 -10.99 15.49
C ILE A 33 -13.95 -11.22 14.11
N ALA A 34 -14.79 -11.31 13.10
CA ALA A 34 -14.36 -11.24 11.70
C ALA A 34 -14.61 -9.80 11.24
N ILE A 35 -13.58 -9.17 10.69
CA ILE A 35 -13.66 -7.84 10.09
C ILE A 35 -13.19 -7.93 8.65
N MET A 36 -13.82 -7.17 7.77
CA MET A 36 -13.34 -7.00 6.40
C MET A 36 -12.38 -5.81 6.41
N VAL A 37 -11.17 -6.01 5.89
CA VAL A 37 -10.10 -4.99 5.88
C VAL A 37 -9.50 -4.88 4.49
N LEU A 38 -9.02 -3.70 4.13
CA LEU A 38 -8.26 -3.49 2.90
C LEU A 38 -6.80 -3.80 3.18
N VAL A 39 -6.22 -4.72 2.41
CA VAL A 39 -4.83 -5.17 2.58
C VAL A 39 -4.05 -4.80 1.32
N PRO A 40 -2.99 -3.97 1.42
CA PRO A 40 -2.10 -3.70 0.32
C PRO A 40 -1.12 -4.86 0.11
N VAL A 41 -0.85 -5.13 -1.15
CA VAL A 41 0.02 -6.20 -1.62
C VAL A 41 0.99 -5.63 -2.63
N ALA A 42 2.27 -5.94 -2.46
CA ALA A 42 3.32 -5.67 -3.43
C ALA A 42 3.72 -6.96 -4.14
N THR A 43 3.54 -7.00 -5.45
CA THR A 43 4.08 -8.06 -6.30
C THR A 43 5.42 -7.63 -6.88
N ILE A 44 6.46 -8.41 -6.63
CA ILE A 44 7.83 -8.23 -7.12
C ILE A 44 8.24 -9.52 -7.83
N GLY A 45 8.32 -9.49 -9.17
CA GLY A 45 8.51 -10.72 -9.96
C GLY A 45 7.40 -11.73 -9.72
N GLU A 46 7.74 -12.91 -9.19
CA GLU A 46 6.78 -13.97 -8.83
C GLU A 46 6.40 -13.98 -7.34
N ARG A 47 6.82 -12.97 -6.58
CA ARG A 47 6.62 -12.90 -5.13
C ARG A 47 5.57 -11.86 -4.77
N ASP A 48 4.62 -12.26 -3.96
CA ASP A 48 3.68 -11.35 -3.29
C ASP A 48 4.12 -11.09 -1.85
N ILE A 49 4.17 -9.81 -1.47
CA ILE A 49 4.42 -9.34 -0.12
C ILE A 49 3.14 -8.67 0.37
N VAL A 50 2.60 -9.20 1.46
CA VAL A 50 1.35 -8.72 2.06
C VAL A 50 1.70 -7.92 3.31
N PHE A 51 1.35 -6.64 3.33
CA PHE A 51 1.61 -5.78 4.49
C PHE A 51 0.47 -5.90 5.51
N ASP A 52 0.82 -5.86 6.80
CA ASP A 52 -0.19 -5.92 7.86
C ASP A 52 -1.02 -4.61 7.85
N TYR A 53 -2.33 -4.74 7.63
CA TYR A 53 -3.27 -3.63 7.65
C TYR A 53 -3.29 -2.89 8.99
N LEU A 54 -2.85 -3.52 10.09
CA LEU A 54 -2.74 -2.89 11.40
C LEU A 54 -1.57 -1.90 11.50
N GLU A 55 -0.58 -2.04 10.64
CA GLU A 55 0.59 -1.15 10.58
C GLU A 55 0.34 0.07 9.69
N ILE A 56 -0.79 0.11 8.97
CA ILE A 56 -1.17 1.21 8.09
C ILE A 56 -2.19 2.07 8.82
N ASP A 57 -1.69 3.05 9.56
CA ASP A 57 -2.49 4.08 10.21
C ASP A 57 -2.28 5.46 9.58
N SER A 58 -3.04 6.45 10.04
CA SER A 58 -2.97 7.81 9.52
C SER A 58 -1.59 8.44 9.67
N ILE A 59 -0.84 8.07 10.72
CA ILE A 59 0.51 8.59 10.99
C ILE A 59 1.48 8.02 9.97
N THR A 60 1.43 6.72 9.73
CA THR A 60 2.27 6.01 8.76
C THR A 60 2.03 6.54 7.36
N LEU A 61 0.77 6.81 7.00
CA LEU A 61 0.41 7.43 5.73
C LEU A 61 0.88 8.87 5.62
N GLU A 62 0.75 9.68 6.67
CA GLU A 62 1.24 11.06 6.71
C GLU A 62 2.75 11.12 6.45
N VAL A 63 3.52 10.22 7.07
CA VAL A 63 4.96 10.10 6.82
C VAL A 63 5.25 9.78 5.35
N LEU A 64 4.51 8.87 4.73
CA LEU A 64 4.68 8.56 3.30
C LEU A 64 4.39 9.77 2.39
N LEU A 65 3.38 10.58 2.75
CA LEU A 65 2.94 11.73 1.96
C LEU A 65 3.87 12.93 2.12
N GLU A 66 4.38 13.18 3.33
CA GLU A 66 5.15 14.39 3.65
C GLU A 66 6.67 14.17 3.66
N SER A 67 7.13 12.98 4.03
CA SER A 67 8.55 12.66 4.22
C SER A 67 8.83 11.19 3.89
N PRO A 68 8.63 10.78 2.62
CA PRO A 68 8.73 9.39 2.19
C PRO A 68 10.08 8.74 2.53
N GLN A 69 11.17 9.50 2.54
CA GLN A 69 12.50 9.02 2.91
C GLN A 69 12.61 8.51 4.36
N ASN A 70 11.69 8.93 5.25
CA ASN A 70 11.59 8.51 6.65
C ASN A 70 10.49 7.45 6.87
N PHE A 71 9.86 6.97 5.79
CA PHE A 71 8.77 6.01 5.86
C PHE A 71 9.28 4.63 6.28
N ILE A 72 8.53 3.94 7.14
CA ILE A 72 8.76 2.54 7.49
C ILE A 72 7.40 1.86 7.62
N LEU A 73 7.23 0.73 6.95
CA LEU A 73 6.09 -0.16 7.07
C LEU A 73 6.59 -1.61 7.04
N GLY A 74 5.93 -2.50 7.77
CA GLY A 74 6.27 -3.92 7.82
C GLY A 74 6.86 -4.32 9.16
N SER A 75 6.56 -5.55 9.56
CA SER A 75 7.32 -6.34 10.55
C SER A 75 8.22 -7.38 9.87
N GLY A 76 8.50 -7.16 8.58
CA GLY A 76 9.24 -8.03 7.66
C GLY A 76 8.35 -8.60 6.55
N PRO A 77 8.83 -8.73 5.31
CA PRO A 77 9.68 -7.77 4.62
C PRO A 77 9.25 -6.31 4.90
N PHE A 78 10.19 -5.38 4.92
CA PHE A 78 9.93 -3.97 5.20
C PHE A 78 9.78 -3.19 3.90
N PHE A 79 8.87 -2.22 3.91
CA PHE A 79 8.75 -1.17 2.91
C PHE A 79 9.20 0.15 3.54
N CYS A 80 10.32 0.68 3.08
CA CYS A 80 11.10 1.64 3.85
C CYS A 80 11.72 2.71 2.96
N GLY A 81 11.81 3.94 3.45
CA GLY A 81 12.75 4.94 2.94
C GLY A 81 14.18 4.60 3.34
N ILE A 82 15.15 5.43 2.96
CA ILE A 82 16.56 5.13 3.20
C ILE A 82 17.32 6.23 3.94
N ASP A 83 16.63 7.32 4.32
CA ASP A 83 17.22 8.43 5.07
C ASP A 83 17.21 8.13 6.58
N PHE A 84 17.95 7.08 6.94
CA PHE A 84 18.16 6.67 8.33
C PHE A 84 19.67 6.67 8.63
N PRO A 85 20.24 7.83 8.99
CA PRO A 85 21.68 7.96 9.22
C PRO A 85 22.19 6.99 10.28
N ASP A 86 23.39 6.46 10.07
CA ASP A 86 24.05 5.50 10.98
C ASP A 86 23.23 4.22 11.22
N SER A 87 22.34 3.88 10.28
CA SER A 87 21.52 2.67 10.33
C SER A 87 21.96 1.63 9.32
N TYR A 88 21.57 0.38 9.59
CA TYR A 88 21.75 -0.72 8.67
C TYR A 88 21.06 -0.48 7.30
N ILE A 89 19.95 0.28 7.27
CA ILE A 89 19.21 0.57 6.03
C ILE A 89 20.04 1.47 5.12
N GLU A 90 20.72 2.47 5.67
CA GLU A 90 21.63 3.34 4.90
C GLU A 90 22.78 2.52 4.32
N GLU A 91 23.42 1.67 5.13
CA GLU A 91 24.50 0.79 4.66
C GLU A 91 24.04 -0.13 3.52
N LEU A 92 22.84 -0.72 3.65
CA LEU A 92 22.24 -1.58 2.64
C LEU A 92 21.95 -0.83 1.34
N ALA A 93 21.40 0.39 1.44
CA ALA A 93 21.11 1.25 0.29
C ALA A 93 22.39 1.65 -0.45
N GLN A 94 23.44 2.05 0.28
CA GLN A 94 24.74 2.40 -0.29
C GLN A 94 25.39 1.20 -1.02
N LYS A 95 25.39 0.02 -0.39
CA LYS A 95 25.94 -1.21 -0.97
C LYS A 95 25.27 -1.59 -2.30
N ASN A 96 23.98 -1.30 -2.45
CA ASN A 96 23.20 -1.61 -3.64
C ASN A 96 23.07 -0.43 -4.61
N ASN A 97 23.74 0.70 -4.36
CA ASN A 97 23.68 1.93 -5.18
C ASN A 97 22.25 2.48 -5.33
N VAL A 98 21.44 2.41 -4.27
CA VAL A 98 20.09 2.99 -4.25
C VAL A 98 20.21 4.51 -4.08
N ALA A 99 19.46 5.27 -4.88
CA ALA A 99 19.47 6.74 -4.81
C ALA A 99 18.70 7.23 -3.57
N ALA A 100 19.24 8.26 -2.89
CA ALA A 100 18.76 8.81 -1.60
C ALA A 100 17.26 9.16 -1.56
N ASP A 101 16.66 9.49 -2.71
CA ASP A 101 15.26 9.85 -2.88
C ASP A 101 14.35 8.65 -3.19
N SER A 102 14.84 7.42 -3.05
CA SER A 102 14.11 6.20 -3.35
C SER A 102 13.56 5.53 -2.09
N LEU A 103 12.56 4.66 -2.28
CA LEU A 103 12.10 3.70 -1.27
C LEU A 103 12.50 2.29 -1.68
N ILE A 104 12.61 1.40 -0.71
CA ILE A 104 13.01 0.01 -0.91
C ILE A 104 12.02 -0.94 -0.24
N ILE A 105 11.86 -2.13 -0.85
CA ILE A 105 11.28 -3.28 -0.17
C ILE A 105 12.41 -4.28 0.08
N PHE A 106 12.64 -4.67 1.33
CA PHE A 106 13.78 -5.52 1.71
C PHE A 106 13.44 -6.46 2.88
N ASP A 107 14.24 -7.49 3.07
CA ASP A 107 14.07 -8.46 4.17
C ASP A 107 15.40 -8.75 4.84
N GLY A 108 15.78 -7.86 5.76
CA GLY A 108 17.07 -7.91 6.43
C GLY A 108 18.19 -7.68 5.43
N ASP A 109 18.65 -8.71 4.73
CA ASP A 109 19.89 -8.70 3.96
C ASP A 109 19.74 -8.45 2.44
N GLU A 110 18.53 -8.53 1.91
CA GLU A 110 18.28 -8.43 0.47
C GLU A 110 17.20 -7.38 0.15
N ILE A 111 17.53 -6.47 -0.78
CA ILE A 111 16.56 -5.57 -1.41
C ILE A 111 15.85 -6.35 -2.51
N TYR A 112 14.54 -6.49 -2.38
CA TYR A 112 13.69 -7.12 -3.38
C TYR A 112 13.32 -6.18 -4.50
N ALA A 113 13.08 -4.91 -4.19
CA ALA A 113 12.76 -3.90 -5.20
C ALA A 113 13.03 -2.48 -4.71
N THR A 114 13.21 -1.59 -5.67
CA THR A 114 13.35 -0.15 -5.48
C THR A 114 12.18 0.59 -6.13
N ILE A 115 11.61 1.55 -5.41
CA ILE A 115 10.72 2.57 -5.94
C ILE A 115 11.55 3.83 -6.11
N TYR A 116 11.75 4.25 -7.36
CA TYR A 116 12.62 5.37 -7.67
C TYR A 116 11.94 6.70 -7.30
N GLY A 117 12.74 7.74 -7.01
CA GLY A 117 12.22 9.04 -6.57
C GLY A 117 11.20 9.67 -7.52
N ASP A 118 11.31 9.42 -8.83
CA ASP A 118 10.34 9.90 -9.82
C ASP A 118 9.00 9.15 -9.81
N GLU A 119 8.92 7.99 -9.15
CA GLU A 119 7.72 7.18 -8.97
C GLU A 119 6.97 7.48 -7.67
N ILE A 120 7.63 8.14 -6.70
CA ILE A 120 7.04 8.48 -5.40
C ILE A 120 5.73 9.28 -5.52
N PRO A 121 5.60 10.30 -6.39
CA PRO A 121 4.33 11.03 -6.52
C PRO A 121 3.16 10.13 -6.95
N ALA A 122 3.42 9.13 -7.80
CA ALA A 122 2.41 8.17 -8.23
C ALA A 122 2.00 7.23 -7.07
N LEU A 123 2.98 6.77 -6.29
CA LEU A 123 2.76 6.00 -5.08
C LEU A 123 1.93 6.77 -4.05
N GLN A 124 2.29 8.03 -3.76
CA GLN A 124 1.57 8.88 -2.82
C GLN A 124 0.11 9.09 -3.25
N SER A 125 -0.13 9.36 -4.55
CA SER A 125 -1.48 9.48 -5.09
C SER A 125 -2.29 8.20 -4.93
N TRP A 126 -1.66 7.05 -5.16
CA TRP A 126 -2.30 5.75 -5.04
C TRP A 126 -2.67 5.42 -3.58
N MET A 127 -1.74 5.64 -2.65
CA MET A 127 -1.96 5.41 -1.22
C MET A 127 -3.03 6.33 -0.64
N SER A 128 -3.08 7.60 -1.06
CA SER A 128 -4.16 8.53 -0.67
C SER A 128 -5.53 8.00 -1.07
N LYS A 129 -5.69 7.51 -2.31
CA LYS A 129 -6.96 6.90 -2.77
C LYS A 129 -7.30 5.64 -1.98
N ALA A 130 -6.30 4.86 -1.59
CA ALA A 130 -6.49 3.68 -0.76
C ALA A 130 -6.98 4.03 0.64
N ASN A 131 -6.45 5.11 1.23
CA ASN A 131 -6.90 5.59 2.53
C ASN A 131 -8.33 6.12 2.50
N ASP A 132 -8.71 6.87 1.46
CA ASP A 132 -10.10 7.36 1.33
C ASP A 132 -11.12 6.22 1.33
N LEU A 133 -10.76 5.07 0.77
CA LEU A 133 -11.60 3.86 0.77
C LEU A 133 -11.62 3.13 2.11
N LEU A 134 -10.58 3.27 2.93
CA LEU A 134 -10.57 2.78 4.32
C LEU A 134 -11.49 3.61 5.22
N GLU A 135 -11.54 4.93 5.00
CA GLU A 135 -12.34 5.85 5.82
C GLU A 135 -13.82 5.86 5.41
N ASP A 136 -14.16 5.57 4.15
CA ASP A 136 -15.54 5.60 3.65
C ASP A 136 -15.89 4.40 2.74
N PRO A 137 -16.33 3.25 3.29
CA PRO A 137 -16.73 2.09 2.51
C PRO A 137 -18.02 2.29 1.69
N THR A 138 -18.66 3.47 1.72
CA THR A 138 -19.98 3.71 1.09
C THR A 138 -19.97 4.50 -0.23
N THR A 139 -18.81 4.95 -0.73
CA THR A 139 -18.79 6.02 -1.75
C THR A 139 -18.36 5.59 -3.17
N THR A 140 -18.33 4.29 -3.47
CA THR A 140 -18.11 3.80 -4.86
C THR A 140 -19.29 3.00 -5.37
N SER A 141 -20.44 3.66 -5.52
CA SER A 141 -21.47 3.23 -6.46
C SER A 141 -22.25 4.44 -6.94
N LYS A 142 -21.73 5.09 -7.99
CA LYS A 142 -22.52 5.87 -8.96
C LYS A 142 -21.63 6.17 -10.16
N ASN A 143 -21.63 5.25 -11.11
CA ASN A 143 -21.53 5.58 -12.54
C ASN A 143 -21.85 4.35 -13.38
N THR A 144 -23.15 4.13 -13.63
CA THR A 144 -23.65 3.55 -14.88
C THR A 144 -25.14 3.87 -14.97
N THR A 145 -25.52 4.73 -15.93
CA THR A 145 -26.50 4.40 -16.99
C THR A 145 -26.53 5.58 -17.96
N THR A 146 -25.93 5.37 -19.12
CA THR A 146 -26.17 6.11 -20.36
C THR A 146 -27.38 5.47 -21.06
N ASP A 147 -28.36 6.32 -21.36
CA ASP A 147 -29.34 6.32 -22.44
C ASP A 147 -30.32 5.18 -22.73
N ALA A 148 -31.48 5.67 -23.22
CA ALA A 148 -32.50 5.06 -24.07
C ALA A 148 -33.58 4.21 -23.40
N ASN A 149 -34.80 4.77 -23.29
CA ASN A 149 -35.89 4.21 -24.10
C ASN A 149 -37.01 5.20 -24.40
N ALA A 150 -37.49 5.08 -25.63
CA ALA A 150 -38.59 5.82 -26.22
C ALA A 150 -39.97 5.37 -25.70
N GLU A 151 -40.96 6.24 -25.94
CA GLU A 151 -42.41 6.01 -26.00
C GLU A 151 -42.86 4.60 -26.43
N PRO A 152 -44.04 4.09 -26.00
CA PRO A 152 -45.32 4.70 -26.40
C PRO A 152 -46.51 4.57 -25.43
N SER A 153 -47.45 5.52 -25.51
CA SER A 153 -48.92 5.31 -25.67
C SER A 153 -49.65 6.65 -25.62
#